data_AF-A0A6L9L8X1-F1
#
_entry.id   AF-A0A6L9L8X1-F1
#
_cell.length_a   1.000
_cell.length_b   1.000
_cell.length_c   1.000
_cell.angle_alpha   90.00
_cell.angle_beta   90.00
_cell.angle_gamma   90.00
#
_symmetry.space_group_name_H-M   'P 1'
#
loop_
_entity.id
_entity.type
_entity.pdbx_description
1 polymer ?
#
loop_
_entity_poly.entity_id
_entity_poly.type
_entity_poly.pdbx_seq_one_letter_code
_entity_poly.pdbx_strand_id
1 'polypeptide(L)'
;MSKDYQENRKRLAESLKKDPPKTPIQEVRPVETEPVSPPAKTTEKKPDEVHFNFWADRVLMQRVKIHCAKTGKSIKEVCTEALQAYLPAD
;
A
#
# COMPACT_ATOMS: atom_id res chain seq x y z
N MET A 1 -43.18 24.03 -11.70
CA MET A 1 -43.13 22.67 -11.13
C MET A 1 -43.55 21.56 -12.10
N SER A 2 -44.62 21.69 -12.90
CA SER A 2 -45.12 20.57 -13.76
C SER A 2 -44.41 20.43 -15.12
N LYS A 3 -44.01 21.53 -15.78
CA LYS A 3 -43.38 21.49 -17.12
C LYS A 3 -41.96 20.92 -17.09
N ASP A 4 -41.15 21.36 -16.13
CA ASP A 4 -39.75 20.91 -15.99
C ASP A 4 -39.68 19.40 -15.69
N TYR A 5 -40.63 18.91 -14.89
CA TYR A 5 -40.72 17.48 -14.57
C TYR A 5 -41.10 16.64 -15.80
N GLN A 6 -42.08 17.10 -16.59
CA GLN A 6 -42.48 16.44 -17.83
C GLN A 6 -41.34 16.42 -18.85
N GLU A 7 -40.57 17.49 -18.94
CA GLU A 7 -39.43 17.59 -19.84
C GLU A 7 -38.28 16.67 -19.43
N ASN A 8 -37.96 16.61 -18.14
CA ASN A 8 -36.94 15.71 -17.61
C ASN A 8 -37.32 14.23 -17.82
N ARG A 9 -38.60 13.88 -17.69
CA ARG A 9 -39.09 12.52 -17.98
C ARG A 9 -38.92 12.14 -19.45
N LYS A 10 -39.20 13.07 -20.37
CA LYS A 10 -39.01 12.83 -21.80
C LYS A 10 -37.53 12.63 -22.13
N ARG A 11 -36.65 13.49 -21.60
CA ARG A 11 -35.19 13.37 -21.78
C ARG A 11 -34.64 12.05 -21.24
N LEU A 12 -35.09 11.62 -20.06
CA LEU A 12 -34.68 10.34 -19.47
C LEU A 12 -35.14 9.15 -20.32
N ALA A 13 -36.39 9.17 -20.82
CA ALA A 13 -36.92 8.12 -21.68
C ALA A 13 -36.19 8.01 -23.02
N GLU A 14 -35.65 9.12 -23.54
CA GLU A 14 -34.81 9.10 -24.74
C GLU A 14 -33.40 8.55 -24.47
N SER A 15 -32.75 8.96 -23.38
CA SER A 15 -31.43 8.46 -23.00
C SER A 15 -31.45 6.95 -22.74
N LEU A 16 -32.44 6.43 -22.03
CA LEU A 16 -32.61 4.98 -21.78
C LEU A 16 -32.79 4.14 -23.05
N LYS A 17 -33.30 4.72 -24.13
CA LYS A 17 -33.52 4.02 -25.41
C LYS A 17 -32.30 4.08 -26.33
N LYS A 18 -31.52 5.15 -26.24
CA LYS A 18 -30.40 5.44 -27.15
C LYS A 18 -29.08 4.95 -26.59
N ASP A 19 -28.91 5.00 -25.27
CA ASP A 19 -27.64 4.68 -24.63
C ASP A 19 -27.59 3.19 -24.28
N PRO A 20 -26.59 2.42 -24.77
CA PRO A 20 -26.42 1.03 -24.36
C PRO A 20 -26.11 0.97 -22.86
N PRO A 21 -26.65 -0.02 -22.14
CA PRO A 21 -26.42 -0.15 -20.71
C PRO A 21 -24.93 -0.33 -20.43
N LYS A 22 -24.31 0.68 -19.82
CA LYS A 22 -22.92 0.63 -19.39
C LYS A 22 -22.86 -0.09 -18.05
N THR A 23 -22.65 -1.40 -18.08
CA THR A 23 -22.34 -2.15 -16.86
C THR A 23 -21.00 -1.65 -16.31
N PRO A 24 -20.83 -1.53 -14.97
CA PRO A 24 -19.52 -1.34 -14.38
C PRO A 24 -18.63 -2.49 -14.88
N ILE A 25 -17.61 -2.17 -15.68
CA ILE A 25 -16.71 -3.19 -16.18
C ILE A 25 -15.89 -3.63 -14.97
N GLN A 26 -16.15 -4.84 -14.50
CA GLN A 26 -15.50 -5.36 -13.31
C GLN A 26 -14.09 -5.77 -13.74
N GLU A 27 -13.08 -4.99 -13.35
CA GLU A 27 -11.68 -5.37 -13.57
C GLU A 27 -11.35 -6.57 -12.67
N VAL A 28 -11.47 -7.79 -13.22
CA VAL A 28 -11.10 -9.00 -12.50
C VAL A 28 -9.60 -9.20 -12.67
N ARG A 29 -8.84 -9.11 -11.57
CA ARG A 29 -7.46 -9.56 -11.53
C ARG A 29 -7.44 -11.08 -11.35
N PRO A 30 -6.69 -11.84 -12.17
CA PRO A 30 -6.53 -13.27 -11.96
C PRO A 30 -6.01 -13.53 -10.55
N VAL A 31 -6.64 -14.47 -9.84
CA VAL A 31 -6.08 -14.99 -8.59
C VAL A 31 -4.96 -15.95 -9.00
N GLU A 32 -3.73 -15.58 -8.67
CA GLU A 32 -2.57 -16.45 -8.88
C GLU A 32 -2.82 -17.77 -8.15
N THR A 33 -2.94 -18.87 -8.91
CA THR A 33 -3.29 -20.21 -8.43
C THR A 33 -2.13 -20.93 -7.72
N GLU A 34 -1.02 -20.25 -7.54
CA GLU A 34 0.14 -20.77 -6.81
C GLU A 34 0.33 -19.96 -5.53
N PRO A 35 0.79 -20.57 -4.42
CA PRO A 35 1.16 -19.82 -3.23
C PRO A 35 2.33 -18.91 -3.59
N VAL A 36 2.02 -17.64 -3.84
CA VAL A 36 2.98 -16.57 -4.09
C VAL A 36 3.84 -16.42 -2.85
N SER A 37 5.01 -17.05 -2.84
CA SER A 37 6.17 -16.45 -2.18
C SER A 37 6.26 -15.00 -2.67
N PRO A 38 6.33 -14.01 -1.77
CA PRO A 38 5.99 -12.61 -2.05
C PRO A 38 6.69 -12.08 -3.31
N PRO A 39 6.00 -11.25 -4.12
CA PRO A 39 6.44 -10.88 -5.46
C PRO A 39 7.81 -10.23 -5.39
N ALA A 40 8.77 -10.86 -6.08
CA ALA A 40 10.09 -10.32 -6.36
C ALA A 40 9.95 -9.01 -7.15
N LYS A 41 9.84 -7.90 -6.43
CA LYS A 41 10.15 -6.57 -6.96
C LYS A 41 11.67 -6.41 -6.92
N THR A 42 12.27 -6.40 -8.11
CA THR A 42 13.58 -5.83 -8.38
C THR A 42 14.73 -6.50 -7.63
N THR A 43 15.24 -7.60 -8.19
CA THR A 43 16.54 -8.17 -7.81
C THR A 43 17.69 -7.28 -8.28
N GLU A 44 17.90 -6.16 -7.60
CA GLU A 44 19.27 -5.79 -7.26
C GLU A 44 19.69 -6.79 -6.18
N LYS A 45 20.72 -7.60 -6.45
CA LYS A 45 21.30 -8.51 -5.45
C LYS A 45 21.82 -7.66 -4.29
N LYS A 46 20.97 -7.41 -3.29
CA LYS A 46 21.41 -6.89 -2.00
C LYS A 46 22.24 -7.99 -1.34
N PRO A 47 23.48 -7.72 -0.94
CA PRO A 47 24.34 -8.72 -0.33
C PRO A 47 23.69 -9.23 0.95
N ASP A 48 23.43 -10.55 1.05
CA ASP A 48 23.02 -11.29 2.26
C ASP A 48 22.12 -10.56 3.27
N GLU A 49 21.13 -9.77 2.80
CA GLU A 49 20.19 -9.10 3.69
C GLU A 49 19.06 -10.06 4.09
N VAL A 50 19.00 -10.42 5.38
CA VAL A 50 17.90 -11.20 5.96
C VAL A 50 16.80 -10.26 6.50
N HIS A 51 15.53 -10.62 6.28
CA HIS A 51 14.40 -9.88 6.84
C HIS A 51 14.23 -10.20 8.33
N PHE A 52 14.21 -9.16 9.17
CA PHE A 52 13.99 -9.28 10.61
C PHE A 52 12.72 -8.52 11.00
N ASN A 53 11.70 -9.24 11.47
CA ASN A 53 10.42 -8.67 11.87
C ASN A 53 10.19 -8.87 13.38
N PHE A 54 9.90 -7.79 14.09
CA PHE A 54 9.56 -7.84 15.51
C PHE A 54 8.59 -6.71 15.88
N TRP A 55 7.84 -6.94 16.94
CA TRP A 55 6.96 -5.93 17.53
C TRP A 55 7.74 -5.17 18.61
N ALA A 56 7.70 -3.85 18.55
CA ALA A 56 8.32 -2.98 19.53
C ALA A 56 7.27 -2.20 20.32
N ASP A 57 7.61 -1.81 21.55
CA ASP A 57 6.76 -0.90 22.33
C ASP A 57 6.62 0.46 21.60
N ARG A 58 5.42 1.04 21.67
CA ARG A 58 5.07 2.33 21.07
C ARG A 58 5.99 3.44 21.57
N VAL A 59 6.30 3.44 22.87
CA VAL A 59 7.18 4.45 23.47
C VAL A 59 8.59 4.36 22.90
N LEU A 60 9.10 3.14 22.71
CA LEU A 60 10.41 2.89 22.12
C LEU A 60 10.45 3.36 20.66
N MET A 61 9.43 3.00 19.86
CA MET A 61 9.34 3.40 18.46
C MET A 61 9.29 4.93 18.29
N GLN A 62 8.62 5.65 19.20
CA GLN A 62 8.60 7.12 19.19
C GLN A 62 9.99 7.70 19.45
N ARG A 63 10.74 7.17 20.43
CA ARG A 63 12.11 7.60 20.73
C ARG A 63 13.04 7.37 19.54
N VAL A 64 12.94 6.20 18.89
CA VAL A 64 13.72 5.88 17.68
C VAL A 64 13.41 6.88 16.56
N LYS A 65 12.14 7.20 16.30
CA LYS A 65 11.75 8.20 15.29
C LYS A 65 12.34 9.58 15.57
N ILE A 66 12.29 10.04 16.82
CA ILE A 66 12.89 11.32 17.22
C ILE A 66 14.42 11.29 17.00
N HIS A 67 15.07 10.19 17.34
CA HIS A 67 16.51 10.01 17.13
C HIS A 67 16.87 10.03 15.63
N CYS A 68 16.10 9.35 14.78
CA CYS A 68 16.27 9.37 13.33
C CYS A 68 16.14 10.79 12.77
N ALA A 69 15.15 11.55 13.24
CA ALA A 69 14.96 12.95 12.83
C ALA A 69 16.14 13.85 13.23
N LYS A 70 16.77 13.61 14.39
CA LYS A 70 17.93 14.38 14.86
C LYS A 70 19.22 14.04 14.14
N THR A 71 19.42 12.77 13.81
CA THR A 71 20.69 12.27 13.25
C THR A 71 20.69 12.16 11.74
N GLY A 72 19.52 12.26 11.10
CA GLY A 72 19.35 12.03 9.66
C GLY A 72 19.49 10.57 9.25
N LYS A 73 19.70 9.65 10.21
CA LYS A 73 19.83 8.21 9.95
C LYS A 73 18.47 7.57 9.73
N SER A 74 18.44 6.54 8.90
CA SER A 74 17.28 5.67 8.72
C SER A 74 17.06 4.81 9.96
N ILE A 75 15.81 4.35 10.15
CA ILE A 75 15.46 3.42 11.23
C ILE A 75 16.30 2.13 11.12
N LYS A 76 16.55 1.65 9.89
CA LYS A 76 17.38 0.46 9.64
C LYS A 76 18.79 0.65 10.20
N GLU A 77 19.46 1.75 9.87
CA GLU A 77 20.82 2.03 10.34
C GLU A 77 20.89 2.12 11.86
N VAL A 78 19.96 2.83 12.48
CA VAL A 78 19.90 2.96 13.95
C VAL A 78 19.70 1.59 14.61
N CYS A 79 18.83 0.75 14.06
CA CYS A 79 18.60 -0.60 14.56
C CYS A 79 19.81 -1.50 14.37
N THR A 80 20.47 -1.46 13.21
CA THR A 80 21.68 -2.26 12.95
C THR A 80 22.81 -1.85 13.89
N GLU A 81 23.07 -0.55 14.07
CA GLU A 81 24.10 -0.04 15.00
C GLU A 81 23.83 -0.49 16.44
N ALA A 82 22.58 -0.40 16.89
CA ALA A 82 22.19 -0.84 18.22
C ALA A 82 22.37 -2.36 18.40
N LEU A 83 22.02 -3.16 17.38
CA LEU A 83 22.18 -4.61 17.41
C LEU A 83 23.66 -5.02 17.38
N GLN A 84 24.50 -4.35 16.59
CA GLN A 84 25.95 -4.59 16.56
C GLN A 84 26.63 -4.20 17.87
N ALA A 85 26.17 -3.13 18.52
CA ALA A 85 26.67 -2.73 19.83
C ALA A 85 26.25 -3.73 20.94
N TYR A 86 25.08 -4.35 20.79
CA TYR A 86 24.57 -5.33 21.75
C TYR A 86 25.15 -6.75 21.54
N LEU A 87 25.35 -7.13 20.27
CA LEU A 87 25.93 -8.41 19.84
C LEU A 87 27.21 -8.13 19.05
N PRO A 88 28.32 -7.78 19.73
CA PRO A 88 29.60 -7.63 19.04
C PRO A 88 29.97 -8.96 18.38
N ALA A 89 30.51 -8.88 17.16
CA ALA A 89 31.10 -10.05 16.52
C ALA A 89 32.37 -10.42 17.31
N ASP A 90 32.44 -11.66 17.79
CA ASP A 90 33.66 -12.26 18.35
C ASP A 90 34.80 -12.30 17.32
#